data_AF-A0A7C3WKX0-F1
#
_entry.id   AF-A0A7C3WKX0-F1
#
_cell.length_a   1.000
_cell.length_b   1.000
_cell.length_c   1.000
_cell.angle_alpha   90.00
_cell.angle_beta   90.00
_cell.angle_gamma   90.00
#
_symmetry.space_group_name_H-M   'P 1'
#
loop_
_entity.id
_entity.type
_entity.pdbx_description
1 polymer ?
#
loop_
_entity_poly.entity_id
_entity_poly.type
_entity_poly.pdbx_seq_one_letter_code
_entity_poly.pdbx_strand_id
1 'polypeptide(L)'
;MQAEFRIPEVLARAKPEELQHPPPVSDHASLALLAAVKGYPELGADNLLNPLIAQRYSAVVGQVCRQAHLEFLRAAELDGEQRLVRRARIYSLLIELAMNTAGLEMDWARVPEAERSRAYRALLEELSSLEAVERGEGG
;
A
#
# COMPACT_ATOMS: atom_id res chain seq x y z
N MET A 1 7.93 -13.36 -26.68
CA MET A 1 8.79 -14.16 -25.79
C MET A 1 8.65 -13.55 -24.41
N GLN A 2 7.78 -14.12 -23.57
CA GLN A 2 7.72 -13.70 -22.16
C GLN A 2 9.03 -14.15 -21.52
N ALA A 3 9.81 -13.23 -20.98
CA ALA A 3 10.92 -13.61 -20.13
C ALA A 3 10.31 -14.25 -18.87
N GLU A 4 10.66 -15.49 -18.58
CA GLU A 4 10.36 -16.10 -17.28
C GLU A 4 11.15 -15.36 -16.20
N PHE A 5 10.58 -14.31 -15.65
CA PHE A 5 11.14 -13.64 -14.48
C PHE A 5 10.91 -14.51 -13.25
N ARG A 6 11.97 -14.81 -12.50
CA ARG A 6 11.82 -15.35 -11.16
C ARG A 6 11.46 -14.20 -10.23
N ILE A 7 10.17 -14.05 -9.93
CA ILE A 7 9.61 -12.99 -9.08
C ILE A 7 10.45 -12.74 -7.81
N PRO A 8 10.85 -13.77 -7.02
CA PRO A 8 11.64 -13.54 -5.81
C PRO A 8 13.00 -12.88 -6.08
N GLU A 9 13.65 -13.20 -7.21
CA GLU A 9 14.94 -12.64 -7.56
C GLU A 9 14.83 -11.16 -7.97
N VAL A 10 13.77 -10.79 -8.69
CA VAL A 10 13.50 -9.39 -9.06
C VAL A 10 13.23 -8.56 -7.81
N LEU A 11 12.36 -9.04 -6.91
CA LEU A 11 12.02 -8.35 -5.67
C LEU A 11 13.23 -8.21 -4.74
N ALA A 12 14.07 -9.24 -4.61
CA ALA A 12 15.27 -9.20 -3.77
C ALA A 12 16.33 -8.18 -4.26
N ARG A 13 16.36 -7.89 -5.57
CA ARG A 13 17.27 -6.89 -6.17
C ARG A 13 16.71 -5.47 -6.13
N ALA A 14 15.39 -5.32 -5.96
CA ALA A 14 14.71 -4.04 -5.99
C ALA A 14 15.01 -3.20 -4.74
N LYS A 15 16.05 -2.38 -4.81
CA LYS A 15 16.46 -1.51 -3.70
C LYS A 15 15.42 -0.41 -3.43
N PRO A 16 15.19 -0.05 -2.16
CA PRO A 16 14.47 1.17 -1.83
C PRO A 16 15.15 2.41 -2.42
N GLU A 17 14.36 3.40 -2.78
CA GLU A 17 14.82 4.71 -3.24
C GLU A 17 15.07 5.64 -2.06
N GLU A 18 15.80 6.72 -2.27
CA GLU A 18 15.95 7.75 -1.25
C GLU A 18 14.63 8.53 -1.04
N LEU A 19 14.29 8.79 0.23
CA LEU A 19 13.16 9.63 0.63
C LEU A 19 13.63 11.09 0.68
N GLN A 20 12.85 11.97 0.05
CA GLN A 20 13.14 13.41 0.06
C GLN A 20 12.70 14.05 1.37
N HIS A 21 13.46 15.03 1.86
CA HIS A 21 13.11 15.82 3.04
C HIS A 21 13.09 17.33 2.72
N PRO A 22 11.98 18.05 2.98
CA PRO A 22 10.70 17.52 3.43
C PRO A 22 10.02 16.67 2.34
N PRO A 23 9.07 15.77 2.69
CA PRO A 23 8.31 15.03 1.69
C PRO A 23 7.50 16.01 0.81
N PRO A 24 7.33 15.72 -0.49
CA PRO A 24 6.59 16.56 -1.43
C PRO A 24 5.06 16.50 -1.25
N VAL A 25 4.58 15.76 -0.24
CA VAL A 25 3.17 15.54 0.08
C VAL A 25 2.95 15.83 1.56
N SER A 26 1.74 16.26 1.94
CA SER A 26 1.44 16.74 3.29
C SER A 26 0.34 15.97 4.02
N ASP A 27 -0.39 15.07 3.33
CA ASP A 27 -1.42 14.24 3.95
C ASP A 27 -0.94 12.80 4.20
N HIS A 28 -1.54 12.14 5.18
CA HIS A 28 -1.13 10.80 5.60
C HIS A 28 -1.28 9.75 4.50
N ALA A 29 -2.34 9.82 3.67
CA ALA A 29 -2.58 8.81 2.65
C ALA A 29 -1.52 8.88 1.55
N SER A 30 -1.24 10.09 1.06
CA SER A 30 -0.21 10.33 0.05
C SER A 30 1.19 10.02 0.57
N LEU A 31 1.48 10.33 1.83
CA LEU A 31 2.77 10.00 2.44
C LEU A 31 2.96 8.48 2.57
N ALA A 32 1.91 7.75 2.96
CA ALA A 32 1.94 6.29 3.04
C ALA A 32 2.24 5.65 1.68
N LEU A 33 1.51 6.07 0.64
CA LEU A 33 1.74 5.56 -0.71
C LEU A 33 3.13 5.95 -1.22
N LEU A 34 3.57 7.19 -1.01
CA LEU A 34 4.90 7.66 -1.42
C LEU A 34 6.03 6.81 -0.80
N ALA A 35 5.95 6.55 0.51
CA ALA A 35 6.93 5.72 1.21
C ALA A 35 6.93 4.29 0.64
N ALA A 36 5.75 3.70 0.45
CA ALA A 36 5.60 2.36 -0.08
C ALA A 36 6.18 2.22 -1.49
N VAL A 37 5.80 3.09 -2.43
CA VAL A 37 6.29 2.99 -3.82
C VAL A 37 7.80 3.23 -3.92
N LYS A 38 8.40 3.93 -2.96
CA LYS A 38 9.85 4.08 -2.79
C LYS A 38 10.52 2.90 -2.08
N GLY A 39 9.77 1.87 -1.68
CA GLY A 39 10.31 0.65 -1.09
C GLY A 39 10.27 0.59 0.43
N TYR A 40 9.47 1.43 1.09
CA TYR A 40 9.25 1.41 2.55
C TYR A 40 7.75 1.22 2.88
N PRO A 41 7.15 0.07 2.52
CA PRO A 41 5.73 -0.18 2.76
C PRO A 41 5.37 -0.17 4.25
N GLU A 42 6.21 -0.75 5.11
CA GLU A 42 6.07 -0.75 6.58
C GLU A 42 6.01 0.68 7.12
N LEU A 43 6.99 1.53 6.76
CA LEU A 43 7.00 2.95 7.13
C LEU A 43 5.75 3.69 6.65
N GLY A 44 5.28 3.34 5.44
CA GLY A 44 4.04 3.88 4.90
C GLY A 44 2.81 3.51 5.73
N ALA A 45 2.73 2.25 6.16
CA ALA A 45 1.66 1.76 7.03
C ALA A 45 1.73 2.36 8.44
N ASP A 46 2.92 2.45 9.03
CA ASP A 46 3.16 2.99 10.37
C ASP A 46 2.78 4.46 10.48
N ASN A 47 2.92 5.23 9.41
CA ASN A 47 2.46 6.62 9.35
C ASN A 47 0.94 6.76 9.63
N LEU A 48 0.14 5.70 9.42
CA LEU A 48 -1.29 5.69 9.73
C LEU A 48 -1.60 5.29 11.18
N LEU A 49 -0.62 4.81 11.96
CA LEU A 49 -0.75 4.56 13.40
C LEU A 49 -0.66 5.87 14.21
N ASN A 50 -1.53 6.82 13.88
CA ASN A 50 -1.48 8.17 14.44
C ASN A 50 -2.79 8.56 15.16
N PRO A 51 -2.74 8.90 16.47
CA PRO A 51 -3.92 9.32 17.22
C PRO A 51 -4.69 10.52 16.63
N LEU A 52 -4.03 11.38 15.85
CA LEU A 52 -4.66 12.55 15.22
C LEU A 52 -5.67 12.15 14.13
N ILE A 53 -5.51 10.98 13.52
CA ILE A 53 -6.43 10.49 12.49
C ILE A 53 -7.42 9.45 13.00
N ALA A 54 -7.38 9.10 14.30
CA ALA A 54 -8.12 7.97 14.85
C ALA A 54 -9.62 7.95 14.51
N GLN A 55 -10.29 9.10 14.60
CA GLN A 55 -11.74 9.23 14.34
C GLN A 55 -12.11 9.22 12.85
N ARG A 56 -11.11 9.25 11.96
CA ARG A 56 -11.26 9.25 10.51
C ARG A 56 -10.36 8.21 9.85
N TYR A 57 -9.88 7.23 10.62
CA TYR A 57 -8.89 6.27 10.18
C TYR A 57 -9.36 5.51 8.94
N SER A 58 -10.62 5.05 8.93
CA SER A 58 -11.18 4.36 7.77
C SER A 58 -11.27 5.23 6.52
N ALA A 59 -11.52 6.54 6.68
CA ALA A 59 -11.51 7.47 5.57
C ALA A 59 -10.10 7.68 4.99
N VAL A 60 -9.07 7.74 5.84
CA VAL A 60 -7.67 7.84 5.40
C VAL A 60 -7.24 6.55 4.71
N VAL A 61 -7.57 5.38 5.26
CA VAL A 61 -7.32 4.08 4.62
C VAL A 61 -8.03 3.98 3.27
N GLY A 62 -9.29 4.41 3.17
CA GLY A 62 -10.00 4.44 1.89
C GLY A 62 -9.33 5.36 0.85
N GLN A 63 -8.72 6.48 1.29
CA GLN A 63 -7.91 7.32 0.42
C GLN A 63 -6.63 6.59 -0.03
N VAL A 64 -5.96 5.85 0.86
CA VAL A 64 -4.81 5.01 0.49
C VAL A 64 -5.23 3.97 -0.54
N CYS A 65 -6.31 3.20 -0.31
CA CYS A 65 -6.82 2.21 -1.27
C CYS A 65 -7.05 2.84 -2.65
N ARG A 66 -7.75 3.98 -2.71
CA ARG A 66 -8.01 4.68 -3.97
C ARG A 66 -6.73 5.12 -4.68
N GLN A 67 -5.78 5.70 -3.96
CA GLN A 67 -4.52 6.16 -4.55
C GLN A 67 -3.66 4.96 -4.99
N ALA A 68 -3.60 3.91 -4.18
CA ALA A 68 -2.92 2.65 -4.48
C ALA A 68 -3.49 1.99 -5.74
N HIS A 69 -4.82 1.94 -5.88
CA HIS A 69 -5.50 1.43 -7.06
C HIS A 69 -5.07 2.16 -8.33
N LEU A 70 -5.13 3.50 -8.31
CA LEU A 70 -4.72 4.32 -9.46
C LEU A 70 -3.24 4.12 -9.79
N GLU A 71 -2.39 4.01 -8.78
CA GLU A 71 -0.96 3.79 -8.95
C GLU A 71 -0.65 2.38 -9.50
N PHE A 72 -1.44 1.39 -9.09
CA PHE A 72 -1.38 0.02 -9.59
C PHE A 72 -1.74 -0.08 -11.07
N LEU A 73 -2.80 0.62 -11.49
CA LEU A 73 -3.19 0.72 -12.90
C LEU A 73 -2.11 1.44 -13.73
N ARG A 74 -1.55 2.54 -13.21
CA ARG A 74 -0.45 3.26 -13.88
C ARG A 74 0.80 2.41 -14.05
N ALA A 75 1.06 1.47 -13.14
CA ALA A 75 2.18 0.54 -13.25
C ALA A 75 2.12 -0.31 -14.53
N ALA A 76 0.94 -0.47 -15.16
CA ALA A 76 0.79 -1.17 -16.43
C ALA A 76 1.54 -0.49 -17.60
N GLU A 77 1.93 0.78 -17.46
CA GLU A 77 2.74 1.50 -18.45
C GLU A 77 4.25 1.29 -18.25
N LEU A 78 4.66 0.64 -17.16
CA LEU A 78 6.07 0.35 -16.85
C LEU A 78 6.53 -0.94 -17.53
N ASP A 79 7.86 -1.09 -17.64
CA ASP A 79 8.48 -2.35 -18.06
C ASP A 79 8.16 -3.50 -17.08
N GLY A 80 8.40 -4.75 -17.49
CA GLY A 80 7.97 -5.93 -16.73
C GLY A 80 8.51 -6.00 -15.30
N GLU A 81 9.80 -5.68 -15.10
CA GLU A 81 10.41 -5.71 -13.75
C GLU A 81 9.95 -4.53 -12.90
N GLN A 82 9.92 -3.32 -13.47
CA GLN A 82 9.46 -2.12 -12.77
C GLN A 82 8.00 -2.22 -12.38
N ARG A 83 7.15 -2.74 -13.27
CA ARG A 83 5.74 -3.03 -13.00
C ARG A 83 5.60 -4.01 -11.84
N LEU A 84 6.31 -5.13 -11.89
CA LEU A 84 6.30 -6.15 -10.85
C LEU A 84 6.69 -5.55 -9.50
N VAL A 85 7.81 -4.80 -9.43
CA VAL A 85 8.28 -4.15 -8.20
C VAL A 85 7.26 -3.13 -7.68
N ARG A 86 6.69 -2.30 -8.56
CA ARG A 86 5.71 -1.29 -8.19
C ARG A 86 4.46 -1.93 -7.59
N ARG A 87 3.90 -2.95 -8.24
CA ARG A 87 2.71 -3.68 -7.77
C ARG A 87 2.99 -4.44 -6.47
N ALA A 88 4.14 -5.10 -6.36
CA ALA A 88 4.53 -5.78 -5.12
C ALA A 88 4.60 -4.81 -3.93
N ARG A 89 5.19 -3.61 -4.11
CA ARG A 89 5.23 -2.57 -3.07
C ARG A 89 3.84 -2.09 -2.65
N ILE A 90 2.90 -1.97 -3.61
CA ILE A 90 1.51 -1.63 -3.34
C ILE A 90 0.83 -2.74 -2.53
N TYR A 91 0.97 -4.00 -2.94
CA TYR A 91 0.45 -5.13 -2.17
C TYR A 91 1.02 -5.16 -0.75
N SER A 92 2.34 -4.98 -0.59
CA SER A 92 2.97 -4.91 0.73
C SER A 92 2.33 -3.81 1.57
N LEU A 93 2.15 -2.59 1.07
CA LEU A 93 1.50 -1.52 1.82
C LEU A 93 0.09 -1.91 2.30
N LEU A 94 -0.74 -2.46 1.42
CA LEU A 94 -2.11 -2.82 1.76
C LEU A 94 -2.17 -3.98 2.77
N ILE A 95 -1.25 -4.94 2.66
CA ILE A 95 -1.13 -6.07 3.59
C ILE A 95 -0.63 -5.57 4.96
N GLU A 96 0.41 -4.75 5.00
CA GLU A 96 0.91 -4.12 6.24
C GLU A 96 -0.20 -3.31 6.92
N LEU A 97 -0.97 -2.51 6.17
CA LEU A 97 -2.11 -1.79 6.71
C LEU A 97 -3.19 -2.73 7.26
N ALA A 98 -3.45 -3.85 6.60
CA ALA A 98 -4.42 -4.83 7.08
C ALA A 98 -3.96 -5.50 8.37
N MET A 99 -2.67 -5.85 8.46
CA MET A 99 -2.05 -6.41 9.67
C MET A 99 -2.08 -5.39 10.82
N ASN A 100 -1.67 -4.15 10.57
CA ASN A 100 -1.72 -3.07 11.56
C ASN A 100 -3.16 -2.84 12.03
N THR A 101 -4.14 -2.83 11.12
CA THR A 101 -5.57 -2.65 11.45
C THR A 101 -6.14 -3.77 12.32
N ALA A 102 -5.71 -5.01 12.11
CA ALA A 102 -6.09 -6.15 12.93
C ALA A 102 -5.27 -6.27 14.22
N GLY A 103 -4.12 -5.58 14.29
CA GLY A 103 -3.14 -5.67 15.36
C GLY A 103 -3.44 -4.83 16.59
N LEU A 104 -2.69 -5.09 17.66
CA LEU A 104 -2.79 -4.39 18.95
C LEU A 104 -2.34 -2.92 18.88
N GLU A 105 -1.55 -2.55 17.86
CA GLU A 105 -1.03 -1.20 17.67
C GLU A 105 -2.13 -0.15 17.46
N MET A 106 -3.31 -0.59 16.99
CA MET A 106 -4.48 0.28 16.86
C MET A 106 -4.98 0.82 18.20
N ASP A 107 -4.71 0.12 19.30
CA ASP A 107 -5.03 0.61 20.66
C ASP A 107 -4.15 1.81 21.02
N TRP A 108 -2.86 1.77 20.62
CA TRP A 108 -1.93 2.88 20.82
C TRP A 108 -2.31 4.09 19.97
N ALA A 109 -2.72 3.84 18.72
CA ALA A 109 -3.25 4.86 17.83
C ALA A 109 -4.67 5.33 18.22
N ARG A 110 -5.28 4.75 19.27
CA ARG A 110 -6.62 5.11 19.79
C ARG A 110 -7.72 5.02 18.74
N VAL A 111 -7.56 4.17 17.72
CA VAL A 111 -8.52 4.01 16.64
C VAL A 111 -9.74 3.24 17.17
N PRO A 112 -10.97 3.79 17.07
CA PRO A 112 -12.17 3.08 17.50
C PRO A 112 -12.43 1.81 16.68
N GLU A 113 -12.99 0.77 17.30
CA GLU A 113 -13.31 -0.50 16.64
C GLU A 113 -14.16 -0.33 15.37
N ALA A 114 -15.11 0.61 15.36
CA ALA A 114 -15.92 0.91 14.18
C ALA A 114 -15.08 1.41 13.00
N GLU A 115 -14.03 2.19 13.26
CA GLU A 115 -13.10 2.66 12.22
C GLU A 115 -12.17 1.53 11.77
N ARG A 116 -11.68 0.69 12.68
CA ARG A 116 -10.87 -0.51 12.33
C ARG A 116 -11.63 -1.45 11.43
N SER A 117 -12.85 -1.81 11.82
CA SER A 117 -13.73 -2.71 11.07
C SER A 117 -14.03 -2.20 9.65
N ARG A 118 -14.24 -0.89 9.47
CA ARG A 118 -14.46 -0.28 8.15
C ARG A 118 -13.18 -0.28 7.31
N ALA A 119 -12.06 0.13 7.90
CA ALA A 119 -10.77 0.16 7.24
C ALA A 119 -10.34 -1.24 6.76
N TYR A 120 -10.48 -2.24 7.63
CA TYR A 120 -10.13 -3.63 7.31
C TYR A 120 -10.93 -4.18 6.13
N ARG A 121 -12.25 -3.92 6.08
CA ARG A 121 -13.07 -4.30 4.93
C ARG A 121 -12.61 -3.62 3.65
N ALA A 122 -12.35 -2.31 3.69
CA ALA A 122 -11.87 -1.57 2.53
C ALA A 122 -10.52 -2.11 2.00
N LEU A 123 -9.63 -2.56 2.89
CA LEU A 123 -8.35 -3.18 2.51
C LEU A 123 -8.56 -4.54 1.83
N LEU A 124 -9.43 -5.40 2.37
CA LEU A 124 -9.74 -6.70 1.76
C LEU A 124 -10.42 -6.55 0.39
N GLU A 125 -11.35 -5.60 0.28
CA GLU A 125 -12.03 -5.27 -0.97
C GLU A 125 -11.03 -4.77 -2.02
N GLU A 126 -10.11 -3.88 -1.62
CA GLU A 126 -9.08 -3.36 -2.53
C GLU A 126 -8.10 -4.45 -2.97
N LEU A 127 -7.58 -5.27 -2.04
CA LEU A 127 -6.72 -6.40 -2.38
C LEU A 127 -7.39 -7.34 -3.40
N SER A 128 -8.67 -7.63 -3.20
CA SER A 128 -9.48 -8.44 -4.14
C SER A 128 -9.65 -7.75 -5.49
N SER A 129 -9.79 -6.41 -5.50
CA SER A 129 -9.90 -5.62 -6.73
C SER A 129 -8.61 -5.65 -7.54
N LEU A 130 -7.45 -5.49 -6.90
CA LEU A 130 -6.14 -5.55 -7.57
C LEU A 130 -5.87 -6.94 -8.15
N GLU A 131 -6.19 -8.00 -7.40
CA GLU A 131 -6.07 -9.38 -7.88
C GLU A 131 -6.93 -9.61 -9.13
N ALA A 132 -8.16 -9.09 -9.15
CA ALA A 132 -9.05 -9.22 -10.30
C ALA A 132 -8.48 -8.54 -11.55
N VAL A 133 -7.81 -7.40 -11.40
CA VAL A 133 -7.10 -6.71 -12.49
C VAL A 133 -5.98 -7.59 -13.04
N GLU A 134 -5.10 -8.12 -12.18
CA GLU A 134 -3.99 -8.98 -12.60
C GLU A 134 -4.45 -10.27 -13.28
N ARG A 135 -5.49 -10.93 -12.75
CA ARG A 135 -6.08 -12.11 -13.39
C ARG A 135 -6.64 -11.79 -14.78
N GLY A 136 -7.20 -10.59 -14.96
CA GLY A 136 -7.68 -10.12 -16.26
C GLY A 136 -6.56 -9.86 -17.28
N GLU A 137 -5.35 -9.58 -16.80
CA GLU A 137 -4.15 -9.34 -17.62
C GLU A 137 -3.41 -10.65 -18.03
N GLY A 138 -3.85 -11.80 -17.51
CA GLY A 138 -3.33 -13.12 -17.88
C GLY A 138 -2.53 -13.86 -16.82
N GLY A 139 -2.40 -13.29 -15.60
CA GLY A 139 -1.62 -13.87 -14.50
C GLY A 139 -0.11 -13.64 -14.62
#